data_AF-A0A527IG36-F1
#
_entry.id   AF-A0A527IG36-F1
#
_cell.length_a   1.000
_cell.length_b   1.000
_cell.length_c   1.000
_cell.angle_alpha   90.00
_cell.angle_beta   90.00
_cell.angle_gamma   90.00
#
_symmetry.space_group_name_H-M   'P 1'
#
loop_
_entity.id
_entity.type
_entity.pdbx_description
1 polymer ?
#
loop_
_entity_poly.entity_id
_entity_poly.type
_entity_poly.pdbx_seq_one_letter_code
_entity_poly.pdbx_strand_id
1 'polypeptide(L)' 'MPDQLPEIELEDRGSKGRYVLRGPDGAEAEMTFTKIGEHQIIIDHTEVPDVF' A
#
# COMPACT_ATOMS: atom_id res chain seq x y z
N MET A 1 -22.13 4.50 12.92
CA MET A 1 -20.85 5.20 13.12
C MET A 1 -20.21 5.28 11.75
N PRO A 2 -19.75 6.44 11.25
CA PRO A 2 -19.30 6.49 9.87
C PRO A 2 -18.12 5.52 9.71
N ASP A 3 -18.15 4.72 8.66
CA ASP A 3 -17.05 3.86 8.19
C ASP A 3 -15.80 4.71 8.00
N GLN A 4 -15.05 4.94 9.08
CA GLN A 4 -13.76 5.61 8.98
C GLN A 4 -12.81 4.60 8.35
N LEU A 5 -12.64 4.74 7.03
CA LEU A 5 -11.72 3.92 6.27
C LEU A 5 -10.32 4.03 6.90
N PRO A 6 -9.57 2.93 6.98
CA PRO A 6 -8.20 2.95 7.47
C PRO A 6 -7.36 3.90 6.62
N GLU A 7 -6.46 4.64 7.27
CA GLU A 7 -5.51 5.52 6.58
C GLU A 7 -4.50 4.66 5.81
N ILE A 8 -4.29 5.00 4.54
CA ILE A 8 -3.29 4.37 3.68
C ILE A 8 -2.13 5.34 3.54
N GLU A 9 -0.95 4.95 4.00
CA GLU A 9 0.27 5.72 3.86
C GLU A 9 0.93 5.39 2.50
N LEU A 10 1.32 6.43 1.77
CA LEU A 10 2.06 6.31 0.51
C LEU A 10 3.52 6.71 0.75
N GLU A 11 4.43 5.76 0.51
CA GLU A 11 5.85 6.02 0.43
C GLU A 11 6.30 6.01 -1.03
N ASP A 12 6.42 7.19 -1.63
CA ASP A 12 6.86 7.38 -3.01
C ASP A 12 8.36 7.73 -3.07
N ARG A 13 9.13 6.96 -3.85
CA ARG A 13 10.56 7.18 -4.09
C ARG A 13 10.87 7.49 -5.56
N GLY A 14 9.92 8.07 -6.29
CA GLY A 14 10.05 8.46 -7.69
C GLY A 14 9.59 7.35 -8.63
N SER A 15 10.49 6.42 -8.96
CA SER A 15 10.20 5.30 -9.88
C SER A 15 9.62 4.08 -9.18
N LYS A 16 9.74 3.99 -7.86
CA LYS A 16 9.17 2.93 -7.03
C LYS A 16 8.49 3.52 -5.81
N GLY A 17 7.54 2.80 -5.25
CA GLY A 17 6.95 3.16 -3.97
C GLY A 17 6.19 2.00 -3.36
N ARG A 18 5.59 2.25 -2.22
CA ARG A 18 4.64 1.32 -1.62
C ARG A 18 3.50 2.05 -0.93
N TYR A 19 2.36 1.38 -0.90
CA TYR A 19 1.23 1.71 -0.05
C TYR A 19 1.29 0.81 1.17
N VAL A 20 1.12 1.39 2.35
CA VAL A 20 1.08 0.68 3.63
C VAL A 20 -0.23 1.01 4.32
N LEU A 21 -0.92 -0.02 4.78
CA LEU A 21 -2.13 0.11 5.57
C LEU A 21 -1.87 -0.56 6.92
N ARG A 22 -2.02 0.21 8.00
CA ARG A 22 -1.84 -0.30 9.36
C ARG A 22 -3.16 -0.88 9.88
N GLY A 23 -3.13 -2.17 10.18
CA GLY A 23 -4.26 -2.95 10.67
C GLY A 23 -4.24 -3.18 12.17
N PRO A 24 -5.12 -4.08 12.64
CA PRO A 24 -5.15 -4.52 14.03
C PRO A 24 -3.78 -5.06 14.47
N ASP A 25 -3.43 -4.83 15.75
CA ASP A 25 -2.24 -5.37 16.39
C ASP A 25 -0.89 -5.02 15.71
N GLY A 26 -0.86 -3.95 14.92
CA GLY A 26 0.35 -3.49 14.23
C GLY A 26 0.70 -4.30 12.99
N ALA A 27 -0.21 -5.16 12.51
CA ALA A 27 -0.04 -5.82 11.22
C ALA A 27 -0.13 -4.79 10.09
N GLU A 28 0.80 -4.85 9.15
CA GLU A 28 0.87 -3.92 8.03
C GLU A 28 0.55 -4.68 6.75
N ALA A 29 -0.52 -4.29 6.07
CA ALA A 29 -0.75 -4.72 4.70
C ALA A 29 0.07 -3.80 3.79
N GLU A 30 0.89 -4.37 2.92
CA GLU A 30 1.74 -3.61 2.01
C GLU A 30 1.50 -3.95 0.54
N MET A 31 1.61 -2.93 -0.31
CA MET A 31 1.60 -3.08 -1.76
C MET A 31 2.69 -2.23 -2.36
N THR A 32 3.68 -2.87 -2.98
CA THR A 32 4.77 -2.18 -3.67
C THR A 32 4.46 -2.00 -5.16
N PHE A 33 4.96 -0.91 -5.74
CA PHE A 33 4.78 -0.62 -7.15
C PHE A 33 6.03 -0.01 -7.78
N THR A 34 6.14 -0.17 -9.10
CA THR A 34 7.10 0.50 -9.96
C THR A 34 6.34 1.31 -11.02
N LYS A 35 6.69 2.59 -11.17
CA LYS A 35 6.17 3.47 -12.23
C LYS A 35 7.03 3.32 -13.49
N ILE A 36 6.37 3.17 -14.63
CA ILE A 36 6.99 3.09 -15.96
C ILE A 36 6.43 4.22 -16.82
N GLY A 37 7.25 5.24 -17.06
CA GLY A 37 6.80 6.47 -17.72
C GLY A 37 5.69 7.19 -16.93
N GLU A 38 4.86 7.94 -17.63
CA GLU A 38 3.83 8.81 -17.02
C GLU A 38 2.47 8.12 -16.83
N HIS A 39 2.26 6.96 -17.45
CA HIS A 39 0.91 6.37 -17.60
C HIS A 39 0.79 4.91 -17.16
N GLN A 40 1.89 4.29 -16.75
CA GLN A 40 1.89 2.89 -16.35
C GLN A 40 2.48 2.72 -14.97
N ILE A 41 1.79 1.95 -14.14
CA ILE A 41 2.26 1.49 -12.83
C ILE A 41 2.15 -0.03 -12.85
N ILE A 42 3.20 -0.70 -12.39
CA ILE A 42 3.27 -2.14 -12.22
C ILE A 42 3.20 -2.40 -10.72
N ILE A 43 2.28 -3.26 -10.31
CA ILE A 43 2.24 -3.74 -8.93
C ILE A 43 3.23 -4.90 -8.83
N ASP A 44 4.30 -4.69 -8.08
CA ASP A 44 5.40 -5.66 -7.99
C ASP A 44 5.12 -6.74 -6.95
N HIS A 45 4.56 -6.33 -5.81
CA HIS A 45 4.30 -7.21 -4.66
C HIS A 45 3.10 -6.71 -3.86
N THR A 46 2.28 -7.66 -3.42
CA THR A 46 1.14 -7.43 -2.51
C THR A 46 1.24 -8.42 -1.36
N GLU A 47 1.27 -7.92 -0.13
CA GLU A 47 1.16 -8.72 1.09
C GLU A 47 -0.03 -8.24 1.90
N VAL A 48 -0.91 -9.18 2.23
CA VAL A 48 -2.06 -8.95 3.12
C VAL A 48 -1.96 -9.98 4.24
N PRO A 49 -1.66 -9.55 5.48
CA PRO A 49 -1.64 -10.44 6.62
C PRO A 49 -3.02 -11.08 6.88
N ASP A 50 -3.04 -12.35 7.31
CA ASP A 50 -4.28 -13.10 7.61
C ASP A 50 -5.15 -12.48 8.73
N VAL A 51 -4.61 -11.54 9.49
CA VAL A 51 -5.31 -10.83 10.57
C VAL A 51 -6.23 -9.70 10.08
N PHE A 52 -6.25 -9.45 8.76
CA PHE A 52 -7.12 -8.46 8.10
C PHE A 52 -8.46 -9.03 7.63
#